data_AF-A0A453DVU1-F1
#
_entry.id   AF-A0A453DVU1-F1
#
_cell.length_a   1.000
_cell.length_b   1.000
_cell.length_c   1.000
_cell.angle_alpha   90.00
_cell.angle_beta   90.00
_cell.angle_gamma   90.00
#
_symmetry.space_group_name_H-M   'P 1'
#
loop_
_entity.id
_entity.type
_entity.pdbx_description
1 polymer ?
#
loop_
_entity_poly.entity_id
_entity_poly.type
_entity_poly.pdbx_seq_one_letter_code
_entity_poly.pdbx_strand_id
1 'polypeptide(L)'
;VKQAVGRGFRDPSNRVIQNHFAKSGNLGEIAAKEEVWEVGAQLVGLSIGVLILDTPGIQSSYLTLTLTWLGVRLLHLWFRYQSLVVLKFRTVNLKRARILVRSHVANHTVPGYVACNEEENILTWERFLQPRISFGVPMERMLGGEESTHMDMVNMLLKLYKNEKYILCVEQLGLEEATYLVTFKVIYC
;
A
#
# COMPACT_ATOMS: atom_id res chain seq x y z
N VAL A 1 8.03 -29.64 -8.60
CA VAL A 1 7.42 -28.40 -9.17
C VAL A 1 6.28 -27.82 -8.31
N LYS A 2 5.43 -28.62 -7.64
CA LYS A 2 4.29 -28.10 -6.85
C LYS A 2 4.63 -27.47 -5.48
N GLN A 3 5.83 -27.71 -4.93
CA GLN A 3 6.22 -27.19 -3.60
C GLN A 3 6.77 -25.75 -3.63
N ALA A 4 7.39 -25.32 -4.74
CA ALA A 4 7.95 -23.97 -4.90
C ALA A 4 6.85 -22.89 -5.06
N VAL A 5 5.65 -23.28 -5.49
CA VAL A 5 4.50 -22.36 -5.63
C VAL A 5 3.84 -22.07 -4.28
N GLY A 6 3.99 -22.94 -3.28
CA GLY A 6 3.24 -22.89 -2.04
C GLY A 6 3.67 -21.81 -1.04
N ARG A 7 4.93 -21.35 -1.07
CA ARG A 7 5.43 -20.35 -0.09
C ARG A 7 5.35 -18.89 -0.54
N GLY A 8 5.27 -18.63 -1.86
CA GLY A 8 4.88 -17.31 -2.37
C GLY A 8 3.46 -16.87 -1.93
N PHE A 9 2.66 -17.79 -1.37
CA PHE A 9 1.35 -17.51 -0.77
C PHE A 9 1.40 -17.15 0.73
N ARG A 10 2.53 -17.31 1.43
CA ARG A 10 2.61 -17.07 2.88
C ARG A 10 2.76 -15.58 3.22
N ASP A 11 3.42 -14.81 2.36
CA ASP A 11 3.59 -13.37 2.50
C ASP A 11 3.21 -12.63 1.19
N PRO A 12 2.00 -12.04 1.11
CA PRO A 12 1.53 -11.39 -0.11
C PRO A 12 2.36 -10.16 -0.49
N SER A 13 3.05 -9.53 0.46
CA SER A 13 3.91 -8.37 0.24
C SER A 13 5.18 -8.71 -0.55
N ASN A 14 5.89 -9.78 -0.18
CA ASN A 14 7.11 -10.21 -0.87
C ASN A 14 6.81 -10.63 -2.31
N ARG A 15 5.66 -11.28 -2.53
CA ARG A 15 5.22 -11.64 -3.89
C ARG A 15 5.01 -10.42 -4.79
N VAL A 16 4.50 -9.31 -4.25
CA VAL A 16 4.34 -8.06 -5.01
C VAL A 16 5.71 -7.50 -5.41
N ILE A 17 6.69 -7.54 -4.52
CA ILE A 17 8.07 -7.09 -4.80
C ILE A 17 8.74 -8.00 -5.86
N GLN A 18 8.62 -9.31 -5.72
CA GLN A 18 9.16 -10.27 -6.70
C GLN A 18 8.54 -10.09 -8.08
N ASN A 19 7.21 -9.92 -8.14
CA ASN A 19 6.51 -9.60 -9.38
C ASN A 19 6.97 -8.27 -9.99
N HIS A 20 7.31 -7.28 -9.16
CA HIS A 20 7.78 -5.99 -9.64
C HIS A 20 9.14 -6.10 -10.36
N PHE A 21 10.03 -6.97 -9.91
CA PHE A 21 11.32 -7.22 -10.56
C PHE A 21 11.27 -8.28 -11.67
N ALA A 22 10.18 -9.05 -11.76
CA ALA A 22 9.98 -10.01 -12.83
C ALA A 22 9.66 -9.31 -14.15
N LYS A 23 10.30 -9.75 -15.24
CA LYS A 23 10.11 -9.16 -16.58
C LYS A 23 9.35 -10.10 -17.52
N SER A 24 9.62 -11.41 -17.46
CA SER A 24 8.81 -12.47 -18.08
C SER A 24 9.40 -13.84 -17.72
N GLY A 25 8.58 -14.77 -17.20
CA GLY A 25 9.00 -16.16 -16.91
C GLY A 25 10.04 -16.36 -15.80
N ASN A 26 10.65 -15.28 -15.28
CA ASN A 26 11.75 -15.32 -14.31
C ASN A 26 11.31 -15.13 -12.86
N LEU A 27 10.00 -15.09 -12.58
CA LEU A 27 9.49 -14.90 -11.22
C LEU A 27 10.00 -15.98 -10.25
N GLY A 28 10.02 -17.24 -10.68
CA GLY A 28 10.51 -18.35 -9.86
C GLY A 28 12.00 -18.26 -9.55
N GLU A 29 12.81 -17.74 -10.48
CA GLU A 29 14.25 -17.55 -10.28
C GLU A 29 14.52 -16.43 -9.26
N ILE A 30 13.82 -15.31 -9.38
CA ILE A 30 13.92 -14.18 -8.44
C ILE A 30 13.50 -14.64 -7.05
N ALA A 31 12.34 -15.30 -6.95
CA ALA A 31 11.82 -15.80 -5.69
C ALA A 31 12.79 -16.78 -5.01
N ALA A 32 13.36 -17.73 -5.76
CA ALA A 32 14.31 -18.69 -5.21
C ALA A 32 15.61 -18.03 -4.71
N LYS A 33 16.14 -17.05 -5.45
CA LYS A 33 17.34 -16.31 -5.02
C LYS A 33 17.09 -15.48 -3.76
N GLU A 34 15.93 -14.82 -3.68
CA GLU A 34 15.55 -14.05 -2.50
C GLU A 34 15.34 -14.95 -1.27
N GLU A 35 14.71 -16.12 -1.44
CA GLU A 35 14.50 -17.10 -0.36
C GLU A 35 15.84 -17.56 0.26
N VAL A 36 16.87 -17.79 -0.56
CA VAL A 36 18.21 -18.16 -0.05
C VAL A 36 18.79 -17.07 0.84
N TRP A 37 18.69 -15.81 0.43
CA TRP A 37 19.18 -14.68 1.23
C TRP A 37 18.34 -14.46 2.50
N GLU A 38 17.03 -14.66 2.43
CA GLU A 38 16.15 -14.59 3.59
C GLU A 38 16.55 -15.63 4.66
N VAL A 39 16.72 -16.90 4.27
CA VAL A 39 17.13 -17.97 5.18
C VAL A 39 18.53 -17.71 5.73
N GLY A 40 19.47 -17.25 4.88
CA GLY A 40 20.81 -16.87 5.32
C GLY A 40 20.79 -15.77 6.38
N ALA A 41 20.00 -14.71 6.17
CA ALA A 41 19.84 -13.63 7.14
C ALA A 41 19.20 -14.11 8.45
N GLN A 42 18.23 -15.03 8.39
CA GLN A 42 17.62 -15.63 9.58
C GLN A 42 18.63 -16.44 10.39
N LEU A 43 19.47 -17.25 9.75
CA LEU A 43 20.53 -18.02 10.42
C LEU A 43 21.57 -17.12 11.08
N VAL A 44 21.99 -16.06 10.39
CA VAL A 44 22.92 -15.07 10.96
C VAL A 44 22.28 -14.33 12.14
N GLY A 45 21.03 -13.89 12.00
CA GLY A 45 20.29 -13.21 13.06
C GLY A 45 20.08 -14.08 14.29
N LEU A 46 19.77 -15.37 14.11
CA LEU A 46 19.68 -16.35 15.20
C LEU A 46 21.03 -16.55 15.89
N SER A 47 22.11 -16.69 15.10
CA SER A 47 23.47 -16.86 15.63
C SER A 47 23.87 -15.67 16.50
N ILE A 48 23.65 -14.43 16.00
CA ILE A 48 23.88 -13.20 16.77
C ILE A 48 22.99 -13.15 18.01
N GLY A 49 21.71 -13.54 17.89
CA GLY A 49 20.78 -13.60 19.02
C GLY A 49 21.26 -14.52 20.14
N VAL A 50 21.80 -15.69 19.81
CA VAL A 50 22.39 -16.62 20.79
C VAL A 50 23.60 -15.98 21.48
N LEU A 51 24.51 -15.34 20.74
CA LEU A 51 25.67 -14.66 21.33
C LEU A 51 25.26 -13.51 22.28
N ILE A 52 24.23 -12.74 21.93
CA ILE A 52 23.67 -11.70 22.79
C ILE A 52 23.11 -12.31 24.09
N LEU A 53 22.37 -13.42 23.99
CA LEU A 53 21.78 -14.07 25.17
C LEU A 53 22.85 -14.71 26.08
N ASP A 54 23.95 -15.18 25.50
CA ASP A 54 25.08 -15.75 26.24
C ASP A 54 25.91 -14.68 26.99
N THR A 55 25.73 -13.40 26.65
CA THR A 55 26.44 -12.29 27.30
C THR A 55 25.99 -12.11 28.75
N PRO A 56 26.92 -12.13 29.74
CA PRO A 56 26.60 -11.92 31.15
C PRO A 56 25.91 -10.56 31.37
N GLY A 57 24.85 -10.53 32.19
CA GLY A 57 24.11 -9.31 32.52
C GLY A 57 22.83 -9.10 31.69
N ILE A 58 22.77 -9.57 30.45
CA ILE A 58 21.55 -9.46 29.62
C ILE A 58 20.47 -10.41 30.10
N GLN A 59 20.83 -11.67 30.37
CA GLN A 59 19.93 -12.69 30.91
C GLN A 59 19.57 -12.46 32.40
N SER A 60 20.35 -11.64 33.10
CA SER A 60 20.23 -11.48 34.57
C SER A 60 19.05 -10.61 34.99
N SER A 61 18.47 -9.80 34.08
CA SER A 61 17.36 -8.91 34.38
C SER A 61 16.34 -8.88 33.25
N TYR A 62 15.08 -9.10 33.57
CA TYR A 62 13.97 -9.04 32.61
C TYR A 62 13.86 -7.70 31.89
N LEU A 63 14.17 -6.59 32.58
CA LEU A 63 14.15 -5.25 31.98
C LEU A 63 15.24 -5.12 30.90
N THR A 64 16.46 -5.60 31.19
CA THR A 64 17.58 -5.54 30.24
C THR A 64 17.30 -6.40 29.01
N LEU A 65 16.73 -7.60 29.23
CA LEU A 65 16.31 -8.49 28.15
C LEU A 65 15.23 -7.83 27.26
N THR A 66 14.20 -7.24 27.86
CA THR A 66 13.10 -6.61 27.10
C THR A 66 13.56 -5.37 26.33
N LEU A 67 14.43 -4.53 26.91
CA LEU A 67 15.02 -3.38 26.20
C LEU A 67 15.93 -3.82 25.05
N THR A 68 16.75 -4.86 25.26
CA THR A 68 17.61 -5.41 24.21
C THR A 68 16.77 -5.97 23.05
N TRP A 69 15.74 -6.76 23.37
CA TRP A 69 14.79 -7.28 22.37
C TRP A 69 14.08 -6.16 21.61
N LEU A 70 13.60 -5.13 22.32
CA LEU A 70 12.93 -3.98 21.71
C LEU A 70 13.88 -3.23 20.77
N GLY A 71 15.13 -3.00 21.19
CA GLY A 71 16.15 -2.36 20.37
C GLY A 71 16.42 -3.12 19.08
N VAL A 72 16.61 -4.44 19.16
CA VAL A 72 16.79 -5.30 17.98
C VAL A 72 15.56 -5.26 17.06
N ARG A 73 14.34 -5.26 17.63
CA ARG A 73 13.10 -5.16 16.85
C ARG A 73 12.95 -3.81 16.14
N LEU A 74 13.29 -2.72 16.81
CA LEU A 74 13.28 -1.38 16.22
C LEU A 74 14.33 -1.26 15.11
N LEU A 75 15.53 -1.82 15.31
CA LEU A 75 16.56 -1.88 14.27
C LEU A 75 16.09 -2.70 13.05
N HIS A 76 15.46 -3.85 13.27
CA HIS A 76 14.89 -4.65 12.19
C HIS A 76 13.79 -3.89 11.43
N LEU A 77 12.91 -3.18 12.16
CA LEU A 77 11.87 -2.35 11.55
C LEU A 77 12.46 -1.19 10.74
N TRP A 78 13.54 -0.58 11.23
CA TRP A 78 14.28 0.45 10.50
C TRP A 78 14.86 -0.09 9.19
N PHE A 79 15.50 -1.25 9.19
CA PHE A 79 16.00 -1.87 7.95
C PHE A 79 14.87 -2.18 6.97
N ARG A 80 13.72 -2.65 7.46
CA ARG A 80 12.53 -2.83 6.62
C ARG A 80 12.04 -1.50 6.04
N TYR A 81 12.03 -0.43 6.82
CA TYR A 81 11.68 0.90 6.34
C TYR A 81 12.63 1.38 5.23
N GLN A 82 13.95 1.26 5.44
CA GLN A 82 14.95 1.61 4.43
C GLN A 82 14.78 0.82 3.13
N SER A 83 14.50 -0.49 3.24
CA SER A 83 14.20 -1.34 2.08
C SER A 83 12.97 -0.84 1.31
N LEU A 84 11.91 -0.41 2.00
CA LEU A 84 10.68 0.06 1.37
C LEU A 84 10.84 1.42 0.68
N VAL A 85 11.61 2.36 1.25
CA VAL A 85 11.80 3.72 0.68
C VAL A 85 12.44 3.68 -0.71
N VAL A 86 13.33 2.70 -0.96
CA VAL A 86 14.03 2.56 -2.24
C VAL A 86 13.15 1.96 -3.35
N LEU A 87 12.05 1.28 -2.99
CA LEU A 87 11.19 0.58 -3.96
C LEU A 87 10.28 1.55 -4.73
N LYS A 88 10.61 1.76 -6.01
CA LYS A 88 9.85 2.65 -6.92
C LYS A 88 8.86 1.86 -7.78
N PHE A 89 7.68 1.56 -7.23
CA PHE A 89 6.61 0.91 -8.01
C PHE A 89 6.05 1.83 -9.10
N ARG A 90 5.73 1.25 -10.26
CA ARG A 90 5.04 1.95 -11.36
C ARG A 90 3.53 1.96 -11.21
N THR A 91 3.00 1.16 -10.30
CA THR A 91 1.57 1.10 -9.99
C THR A 91 1.19 2.23 -9.05
N VAL A 92 -0.06 2.69 -9.19
CA VAL A 92 -0.62 3.75 -8.35
C VAL A 92 -1.32 3.10 -7.16
N ASN A 93 -0.86 3.40 -5.93
CA ASN A 93 -1.58 3.07 -4.70
C ASN A 93 -2.47 4.26 -4.27
N LEU A 94 -3.21 4.13 -3.17
CA LEU A 94 -4.14 5.19 -2.73
C LEU A 94 -3.40 6.48 -2.34
N LYS A 95 -2.24 6.38 -1.67
CA LYS A 95 -1.42 7.54 -1.30
C LYS A 95 -0.94 8.32 -2.53
N ARG A 96 -0.36 7.62 -3.50
CA ARG A 96 0.13 8.19 -4.76
C ARG A 96 -1.01 8.75 -5.60
N ALA A 97 -2.17 8.10 -5.62
CA ALA A 97 -3.36 8.65 -6.27
C ALA A 97 -3.74 10.02 -5.70
N ARG A 98 -3.69 10.18 -4.37
CA ARG A 98 -3.98 11.47 -3.73
C ARG A 98 -2.92 12.53 -4.01
N ILE A 99 -1.64 12.15 -4.01
CA ILE A 99 -0.54 13.05 -4.42
C ILE A 99 -0.76 13.53 -5.87
N LEU A 100 -1.10 12.62 -6.77
CA LEU A 100 -1.40 12.94 -8.18
C LEU A 100 -2.57 13.91 -8.28
N VAL A 101 -3.69 13.64 -7.61
CA VAL A 101 -4.87 14.52 -7.65
C VAL A 101 -4.57 15.88 -7.03
N ARG A 102 -3.90 15.92 -5.87
CA ARG A 102 -3.50 17.17 -5.22
C ARG A 102 -2.63 18.02 -6.14
N SER A 103 -1.60 17.43 -6.75
CA SER A 103 -0.69 18.13 -7.65
C SER A 103 -1.39 18.58 -8.93
N HIS A 104 -2.30 17.77 -9.47
CA HIS A 104 -3.08 18.11 -10.65
C HIS A 104 -4.02 19.29 -10.41
N VAL A 105 -4.73 19.30 -9.27
CA VAL A 105 -5.69 20.35 -8.93
C VAL A 105 -4.99 21.65 -8.51
N ALA A 106 -3.93 21.56 -7.70
CA ALA A 106 -3.25 22.74 -7.17
C ALA A 106 -2.25 23.36 -8.15
N ASN A 107 -1.51 22.54 -8.90
CA ASN A 107 -0.37 22.98 -9.69
C ASN A 107 -0.54 22.73 -11.20
N HIS A 108 -1.64 22.11 -11.64
CA HIS A 108 -1.84 21.67 -13.02
C HIS A 108 -0.74 20.73 -13.55
N THR A 109 -0.05 20.02 -12.65
CA THR A 109 1.03 19.08 -12.98
C THR A 109 0.68 17.66 -12.58
N VAL A 110 1.14 16.68 -13.37
CA VAL A 110 1.00 15.25 -13.04
C VAL A 110 2.39 14.66 -12.80
N PRO A 111 2.82 14.51 -11.53
CA PRO A 111 4.15 13.99 -11.22
C PRO A 111 4.32 12.54 -11.68
N GLY A 112 5.53 12.18 -12.09
CA GLY A 112 5.87 10.79 -12.40
C GLY A 112 5.99 9.93 -11.15
N TYR A 113 6.00 8.59 -11.32
CA TYR A 113 6.07 7.64 -10.21
C TYR A 113 7.28 7.81 -9.27
N VAL A 114 8.40 8.34 -9.78
CA VAL A 114 9.59 8.64 -8.99
C VAL A 114 9.35 9.80 -8.03
N ALA A 115 8.80 10.91 -8.53
CA ALA A 115 8.47 12.07 -7.71
C ALA A 115 7.38 11.73 -6.67
N CYS A 116 6.36 10.96 -7.06
CA CYS A 116 5.36 10.47 -6.11
C CYS A 116 5.95 9.58 -5.02
N ASN A 117 6.98 8.78 -5.32
CA ASN A 117 7.66 7.93 -4.34
C ASN A 117 8.49 8.76 -3.34
N GLU A 118 9.06 9.88 -3.79
CA GLU A 118 9.83 10.79 -2.93
C GLU A 118 8.92 11.62 -2.01
N GLU A 119 7.72 11.98 -2.48
CA GLU A 119 6.71 12.67 -1.67
C GLU A 119 5.93 11.72 -0.74
N GLU A 120 5.85 10.44 -1.06
CA GLU A 120 5.09 9.44 -0.29
C GLU A 120 5.68 9.21 1.10
N ASN A 121 4.93 9.61 2.14
CA ASN A 121 5.24 9.20 3.50
C ASN A 121 4.63 7.81 3.79
N ILE A 122 5.51 6.81 3.94
CA ILE A 122 5.12 5.42 4.23
C ILE A 122 4.45 5.29 5.60
N LEU A 123 4.89 6.05 6.60
CA LEU A 123 4.42 5.97 7.99
C LEU A 123 3.09 6.69 8.22
N THR A 124 2.79 7.71 7.42
CA THR A 124 1.51 8.43 7.52
C THR A 124 0.35 7.56 7.06
N TRP A 125 -0.70 7.43 7.86
CA TRP A 125 -1.90 6.73 7.43
C TRP A 125 -2.59 7.51 6.31
N GLU A 126 -3.01 6.80 5.27
CA GLU A 126 -3.80 7.31 4.16
C GLU A 126 -4.97 8.20 4.60
N ARG A 127 -5.64 7.92 5.72
CA ARG A 127 -6.78 8.74 6.21
C ARG A 127 -6.44 10.21 6.46
N PHE A 128 -5.18 10.53 6.74
CA PHE A 128 -4.71 11.89 7.00
C PHE A 128 -4.24 12.63 5.75
N LEU A 129 -4.19 11.96 4.59
CA LEU A 129 -3.80 12.58 3.33
C LEU A 129 -4.97 13.30 2.68
N GLN A 130 -4.73 14.55 2.28
CA GLN A 130 -5.67 15.37 1.53
C GLN A 130 -5.31 15.43 0.05
N PRO A 131 -6.31 15.49 -0.86
CA PRO A 131 -7.75 15.43 -0.60
C PRO A 131 -8.22 14.01 -0.20
N ARG A 132 -9.32 13.91 0.56
CA ARG A 132 -9.97 12.63 0.88
C ARG A 132 -10.71 12.09 -0.34
N ILE A 133 -10.18 11.03 -0.94
CA ILE A 133 -10.77 10.36 -2.09
C ILE A 133 -11.00 8.88 -1.77
N SER A 134 -12.23 8.42 -2.03
CA SER A 134 -12.62 7.02 -1.95
C SER A 134 -12.89 6.50 -3.37
N PHE A 135 -12.12 5.49 -3.79
CA PHE A 135 -12.26 4.86 -5.10
C PHE A 135 -13.07 3.57 -5.01
N GLY A 136 -13.82 3.25 -6.08
CA GLY A 136 -14.60 2.01 -6.18
C GLY A 136 -15.81 2.00 -5.26
N VAL A 137 -16.39 3.17 -4.98
CA VAL A 137 -17.56 3.28 -4.11
C VAL A 137 -18.77 2.67 -4.84
N PRO A 138 -19.56 1.79 -4.19
CA PRO A 138 -20.79 1.27 -4.77
C PRO A 138 -21.74 2.43 -5.10
N MET A 139 -22.40 2.35 -6.26
CA MET A 139 -23.25 3.43 -6.76
C MET A 139 -24.43 3.70 -5.81
N GLU A 140 -24.92 2.68 -5.13
CA GLU A 140 -25.94 2.73 -4.09
C GLU A 140 -25.54 3.67 -2.94
N ARG A 141 -24.26 3.67 -2.55
CA ARG A 141 -23.73 4.57 -1.52
C ARG A 141 -23.61 6.01 -2.02
N MET A 142 -23.33 6.21 -3.31
CA MET A 142 -23.21 7.57 -3.88
C MET A 142 -24.56 8.26 -4.07
N LEU A 143 -25.62 7.50 -4.30
CA LEU A 143 -26.95 8.01 -4.61
C LEU A 143 -27.77 8.39 -3.38
N GLY A 144 -27.37 7.96 -2.18
CA GLY A 144 -27.94 8.28 -0.86
C GLY A 144 -29.39 8.79 -0.84
N GLY A 145 -30.36 7.96 -0.47
CA GLY A 145 -31.78 8.35 -0.43
C GLY A 145 -32.73 7.19 -0.65
N GLU A 146 -34.03 7.48 -0.79
CA GLU A 146 -35.06 6.49 -1.11
C GLU A 146 -34.90 5.94 -2.54
N GLU A 147 -35.23 4.66 -2.74
CA GLU A 147 -35.05 3.94 -4.02
C GLU A 147 -35.75 4.59 -5.22
N SER A 148 -36.83 5.35 -4.98
CA SER A 148 -37.64 5.99 -6.03
C SER A 148 -36.90 7.08 -6.80
N THR A 149 -35.97 7.80 -6.17
CA THR A 149 -35.18 8.89 -6.77
C THR A 149 -33.87 8.40 -7.41
N HIS A 150 -33.46 7.16 -7.14
CA HIS A 150 -32.19 6.62 -7.62
C HIS A 150 -32.15 6.45 -9.13
N MET A 151 -33.22 5.97 -9.76
CA MET A 151 -33.26 5.71 -11.20
C MET A 151 -33.07 6.98 -12.05
N ASP A 152 -33.73 8.08 -11.68
CA ASP A 152 -33.62 9.36 -12.42
C ASP A 152 -32.23 9.98 -12.24
N MET A 153 -31.68 9.92 -11.03
CA MET A 153 -30.34 10.42 -10.73
C MET A 153 -29.25 9.60 -11.42
N VAL A 154 -29.39 8.27 -11.48
CA VAL A 154 -28.49 7.39 -12.26
C VAL A 154 -28.52 7.76 -13.74
N ASN A 155 -29.71 7.91 -14.32
CA ASN A 155 -29.85 8.29 -15.73
C ASN A 155 -29.23 9.66 -16.03
N MET A 156 -29.38 10.63 -15.12
CA MET A 156 -28.72 11.93 -15.21
C MET A 156 -27.20 11.80 -15.15
N LEU A 157 -26.65 11.06 -14.18
CA LEU A 157 -25.21 10.86 -14.02
C LEU A 157 -24.59 10.11 -15.22
N LEU A 158 -25.27 9.10 -15.75
CA LEU A 158 -24.82 8.37 -16.94
C LEU A 158 -24.80 9.27 -18.18
N LYS A 159 -25.76 10.19 -18.32
CA LYS A 159 -25.76 11.21 -19.39
C LYS A 159 -24.65 12.23 -19.19
N LEU A 160 -24.47 12.76 -17.97
CA LEU A 160 -23.48 13.79 -17.67
C LEU A 160 -22.05 13.27 -17.88
N TYR A 161 -21.76 12.08 -17.38
CA TYR A 161 -20.46 11.43 -17.49
C TYR A 161 -20.34 10.57 -18.75
N LYS A 162 -21.17 10.72 -19.79
CA LYS A 162 -21.27 9.77 -20.92
C LYS A 162 -19.92 9.36 -21.52
N ASN A 163 -18.98 10.31 -21.64
CA ASN A 163 -17.66 10.08 -22.24
C ASN A 163 -16.59 9.61 -21.24
N GLU A 164 -16.91 9.61 -19.95
CA GLU A 164 -16.00 9.23 -18.88
C GLU A 164 -16.20 7.77 -18.45
N LYS A 165 -15.11 7.12 -18.05
CA LYS A 165 -15.13 5.75 -17.49
C LYS A 165 -15.49 5.70 -16.00
N TYR A 166 -15.66 6.87 -15.38
CA TYR A 166 -15.94 7.02 -13.96
C TYR A 166 -17.06 8.05 -13.74
N ILE A 167 -17.60 8.05 -12.53
CA ILE A 167 -18.53 9.06 -12.03
C ILE A 167 -17.94 9.59 -10.73
N LEU A 168 -17.91 10.92 -10.59
CA LEU A 168 -17.40 11.64 -9.44
C LEU A 168 -18.56 12.33 -8.71
N CYS A 169 -18.68 12.07 -7.41
CA CYS A 169 -19.58 12.82 -6.52
C CYS A 169 -18.81 13.38 -5.33
N VAL A 170 -19.34 14.46 -4.75
CA VAL A 170 -18.79 15.08 -3.55
C VAL A 170 -19.74 14.82 -2.39
N GLU A 171 -19.27 14.12 -1.38
CA GLU A 171 -19.95 13.97 -0.09
C GLU A 171 -19.48 15.09 0.84
N GLN A 172 -20.33 16.10 1.05
CA GLN A 172 -20.09 17.16 2.02
C GLN A 172 -20.65 16.74 3.37
N LEU A 173 -19.76 16.36 4.29
CA LEU A 173 -20.13 16.01 5.67
C LEU A 173 -19.98 17.24 6.59
N GLY A 174 -20.83 18.26 6.40
CA GLY A 174 -20.89 19.42 7.29
C GLY A 174 -19.59 20.25 7.38
N LEU A 175 -19.08 20.46 8.60
CA LEU A 175 -17.84 21.23 8.90
C LEU A 175 -16.53 20.52 8.51
N GLU A 176 -16.57 19.25 8.10
CA GLU A 176 -15.37 18.54 7.65
C GLU A 176 -15.04 18.82 6.17
N GLU A 177 -13.76 18.67 5.81
CA GLU A 177 -13.31 18.77 4.42
C GLU A 177 -14.06 17.77 3.51
N ALA A 178 -14.39 18.23 2.30
CA ALA A 178 -15.17 17.48 1.34
C ALA A 178 -14.52 16.12 0.99
N THR A 179 -15.32 15.06 0.98
CA THR A 179 -14.86 13.73 0.56
C THR A 179 -15.32 13.46 -0.88
N TYR A 180 -14.38 13.10 -1.74
CA TYR A 180 -14.65 12.80 -3.14
C TYR A 180 -14.87 11.29 -3.32
N LEU A 181 -16.02 10.91 -3.87
CA LEU A 181 -16.40 9.54 -4.14
C LEU A 181 -16.27 9.27 -5.64
N VAL A 182 -15.50 8.23 -5.99
CA VAL A 182 -15.30 7.81 -7.38
C VAL A 182 -15.85 6.40 -7.55
N THR A 183 -16.79 6.23 -8.47
CA THR A 183 -17.25 4.92 -8.94
C THR A 183 -16.87 4.70 -10.39
N PHE A 184 -16.55 3.46 -10.75
CA PHE A 184 -16.13 3.10 -12.10
C PHE A 184 -17.30 2.47 -12.83
N LYS A 185 -17.49 2.88 -14.09
CA LYS A 185 -18.48 2.23 -14.95
C LYS A 185 -17.95 0.85 -15.30
N VAL A 186 -18.70 -0.19 -14.93
CA VAL A 186 -18.44 -1.56 -15.37
C VAL A 186 -18.83 -1.64 -16.84
N ILE A 187 -17.85 -1.50 -17.73
CA ILE A 187 -18.02 -1.79 -19.14
C ILE A 187 -17.74 -3.28 -19.27
N TYR A 188 -18.79 -4.09 -19.37
CA TYR A 188 -18.64 -5.46 -19.85
C TYR A 188 -18.17 -5.37 -21.31
N CYS A 189 -16.90 -5.70 -21.54
CA CYS A 189 -16.37 -6.00 -22.88
C CYS A 189 -16.72 -7.44 -23.26
#